data_AF-A0A6P8BK12-F1
#
_entry.id   AF-A0A6P8BK12-F1
#
_cell.length_a   1.000
_cell.length_b   1.000
_cell.length_c   1.000
_cell.angle_alpha   90.00
_cell.angle_beta   90.00
_cell.angle_gamma   90.00
#
_symmetry.space_group_name_H-M   'P 1'
#
loop_
_entity.id
_entity.type
_entity.pdbx_description
1 polymer ?
#
loop_
_entity_poly.entity_id
_entity_poly.type
_entity_poly.pdbx_seq_one_letter_code
_entity_poly.pdbx_strand_id
1 'polypeptide(L)'
;MYFISTLITITLAALAGITLASPAGTGATPVSEISTPPAPEKVIPTIPANIVATEDGTCGIFKNGTTCKDTDHGACCSHGGFCGNGPSFCLEGCQPKFGDCGKAAMGSAAPAAQLAVLPI
;
A
#
# COMPACT_ATOMS: atom_id res chain seq x y z
N MET A 1 -34.80 -16.56 -35.44
CA MET A 1 -35.52 -17.41 -34.46
C MET A 1 -34.63 -18.30 -33.57
N TYR A 2 -33.29 -18.33 -33.70
CA TYR A 2 -32.40 -19.20 -32.89
C TYR A 2 -31.82 -18.53 -31.62
N PHE A 3 -32.10 -17.26 -31.38
CA PHE A 3 -31.57 -16.50 -30.23
C PHE A 3 -32.48 -16.50 -29.01
N ILE A 4 -33.71 -17.00 -29.12
CA ILE A 4 -34.67 -17.09 -28.00
C ILE A 4 -34.64 -18.44 -27.28
N SER A 5 -33.93 -19.45 -27.83
CA SER A 5 -33.89 -20.81 -27.28
C SER A 5 -32.79 -21.01 -26.22
N THR A 6 -31.73 -20.20 -26.24
CA THR A 6 -30.61 -20.28 -25.29
C THR A 6 -30.90 -19.61 -23.94
N LEU A 7 -31.94 -18.79 -23.83
CA LEU A 7 -32.29 -18.13 -22.56
C LEU A 7 -33.11 -19.02 -21.62
N ILE A 8 -33.74 -20.09 -22.10
CA ILE A 8 -34.64 -20.93 -21.30
C ILE A 8 -33.88 -22.01 -20.51
N THR A 9 -32.65 -22.37 -20.90
CA THR A 9 -31.86 -23.40 -20.21
C THR A 9 -31.07 -22.88 -19.00
N ILE A 10 -30.94 -21.56 -18.82
CA ILE A 10 -30.09 -20.98 -17.76
C ILE A 10 -30.81 -20.89 -16.41
N THR A 11 -32.14 -20.99 -16.37
CA THR A 11 -32.93 -20.76 -15.14
C THR A 11 -33.22 -22.00 -14.28
N LEU A 12 -32.80 -23.22 -14.66
CA LEU A 12 -33.12 -24.44 -13.88
C LEU A 12 -31.94 -25.27 -13.36
N ALA A 13 -30.68 -24.91 -13.60
CA ALA A 13 -29.54 -25.69 -13.11
C ALA A 13 -28.98 -25.16 -11.78
N ALA A 14 -29.54 -25.71 -10.70
CA ALA A 14 -28.81 -26.13 -9.51
C ALA A 14 -28.19 -25.04 -8.60
N LEU A 15 -29.02 -24.66 -7.62
CA LEU A 15 -28.60 -24.59 -6.22
C LEU A 15 -27.96 -25.93 -5.81
N ALA A 16 -26.65 -26.07 -5.95
CA ALA A 16 -25.85 -27.10 -5.30
C ALA A 16 -24.48 -26.51 -4.99
N GLY A 17 -24.13 -26.51 -3.70
CA GLY A 17 -23.01 -25.78 -3.15
C GLY A 17 -21.64 -26.17 -3.71
N ILE A 18 -20.75 -25.17 -3.66
CA ILE A 18 -19.30 -25.38 -3.77
C ILE A 18 -18.63 -24.66 -2.61
N THR A 19 -18.68 -25.28 -1.43
CA THR A 19 -17.60 -25.15 -0.44
C THR A 19 -16.44 -25.97 -0.96
N LEU A 20 -15.37 -25.33 -1.42
CA LEU A 20 -14.07 -25.98 -1.62
C LEU A 20 -12.99 -25.20 -0.89
N ALA A 21 -12.28 -25.99 -0.10
CA ALA A 21 -11.34 -25.60 0.92
C ALA A 21 -10.04 -25.03 0.35
N SER A 22 -9.38 -24.26 1.21
CA SER A 22 -7.99 -23.81 1.09
C SER A 22 -7.05 -24.96 0.73
N PRO A 23 -6.17 -24.83 -0.28
CA PRO A 23 -5.02 -25.69 -0.39
C PRO A 23 -3.93 -25.20 0.58
N ALA A 24 -3.72 -25.95 1.66
CA ALA A 24 -2.45 -25.95 2.36
C ALA A 24 -1.40 -26.57 1.41
N GLY A 25 -0.62 -25.72 0.75
CA GLY A 25 0.51 -26.14 -0.06
C GLY A 25 1.70 -26.52 0.83
N THR A 26 1.74 -27.76 1.28
CA THR A 26 2.96 -28.40 1.80
C THR A 26 3.71 -28.97 0.61
N GLY A 27 4.74 -28.26 0.15
CA GLY A 27 5.66 -28.68 -0.90
C GLY A 27 7.09 -28.35 -0.51
N ALA A 28 7.68 -29.17 0.36
CA ALA A 28 9.13 -29.16 0.58
C ALA A 28 9.78 -29.89 -0.60
N THR A 29 10.34 -29.12 -1.54
CA THR A 29 11.25 -29.64 -2.56
C THR A 29 12.63 -29.84 -1.96
N PRO A 30 13.36 -30.93 -2.28
CA PRO A 30 14.74 -31.11 -1.87
C PRO A 30 15.61 -29.99 -2.45
N VAL A 31 16.36 -29.33 -1.58
CA VAL A 31 17.27 -28.24 -1.88
C VAL A 31 18.47 -28.83 -2.63
N SER A 32 18.57 -28.56 -3.93
CA SER A 32 19.85 -28.68 -4.62
C SER A 32 20.72 -27.53 -4.14
N GLU A 33 21.69 -27.83 -3.26
CA GLU A 33 22.73 -26.89 -2.85
C GLU A 33 23.63 -26.55 -4.05
N ILE A 34 23.24 -25.51 -4.78
CA ILE A 34 24.16 -24.76 -5.63
C ILE A 34 24.83 -23.74 -4.73
N SER A 35 26.08 -24.04 -4.37
CA SER A 35 27.03 -23.11 -3.76
C SER A 35 27.17 -21.89 -4.65
N THR A 36 26.28 -20.94 -4.41
CA THR A 36 26.30 -19.62 -5.01
C THR A 36 27.23 -18.77 -4.15
N PRO A 37 28.20 -18.04 -4.74
CA PRO A 37 29.00 -17.09 -3.99
C PRO A 37 28.10 -16.14 -3.21
N PRO A 38 28.49 -15.68 -2.00
CA PRO A 38 27.68 -14.71 -1.27
C PRO A 38 27.48 -13.49 -2.15
N ALA A 39 26.22 -13.24 -2.54
CA ALA A 39 25.81 -11.99 -3.15
C ALA A 39 26.34 -10.83 -2.28
N PRO A 40 26.74 -9.69 -2.85
CA PRO A 40 27.18 -8.55 -2.06
C PRO A 40 26.13 -8.30 -0.98
N GLU A 41 26.55 -8.36 0.28
CA GLU A 41 25.68 -8.21 1.43
C GLU A 41 25.00 -6.85 1.26
N LYS A 42 23.75 -6.88 0.80
CA LYS A 42 22.88 -5.72 0.77
C LYS A 42 22.72 -5.38 2.24
N VAL A 43 23.55 -4.47 2.73
CA VAL A 43 23.58 -4.00 4.11
C VAL A 43 22.12 -3.78 4.50
N ILE A 44 21.59 -4.69 5.32
CA ILE A 44 20.22 -4.58 5.79
C ILE A 44 20.25 -3.31 6.61
N PRO A 45 19.57 -2.24 6.19
CA PRO A 45 19.58 -1.02 6.97
C PRO A 45 18.92 -1.36 8.31
N THR A 46 19.70 -1.34 9.38
CA THR A 46 19.23 -1.58 10.74
C THR A 46 18.26 -0.48 11.10
N ILE A 47 17.03 -0.85 11.43
CA ILE A 47 16.01 0.11 11.83
C ILE A 47 16.43 0.68 13.18
N PRO A 48 16.56 2.01 13.33
CA PRO A 48 16.92 2.59 14.62
C PRO A 48 15.87 2.23 15.66
N ALA A 49 16.32 1.86 16.87
CA ALA A 49 15.43 1.53 17.98
C ALA A 49 14.58 2.72 18.45
N ASN A 50 15.03 3.94 18.13
CA ASN A 50 14.31 5.18 18.41
C ASN A 50 14.02 5.90 17.09
N ILE A 51 12.75 5.91 16.69
CA ILE A 51 12.26 6.61 15.50
C ILE A 51 11.80 8.00 15.96
N VAL A 52 12.46 9.04 15.45
CA VAL A 52 12.23 10.43 15.87
C VAL A 52 11.30 11.13 14.89
N ALA A 53 10.42 12.01 15.38
CA ALA A 53 9.58 12.85 14.54
C ALA A 53 10.43 13.73 13.61
N THR A 54 10.00 13.93 12.37
CA THR A 54 10.74 14.74 11.41
C THR A 54 10.53 16.24 11.61
N GLU A 55 11.59 17.02 11.47
CA GLU A 55 11.55 18.49 11.49
C GLU A 55 11.45 19.08 10.07
N ASP A 56 11.97 18.37 9.06
CA ASP A 56 12.05 18.84 7.67
C ASP A 56 11.03 18.15 6.72
N GLY A 57 10.11 17.34 7.26
CA GLY A 57 9.11 16.61 6.47
C GLY A 57 9.66 15.40 5.70
N THR A 58 10.89 14.98 5.99
CA THR A 58 11.48 13.74 5.43
C THR A 58 11.33 12.56 6.39
N CYS A 59 11.16 11.36 5.85
CA CYS A 59 10.88 10.16 6.64
C CYS A 59 11.50 8.90 6.04
N GLY A 60 11.57 7.83 6.84
CA GLY A 60 12.05 6.54 6.37
C GLY A 60 13.48 6.24 6.75
N ILE A 61 13.88 4.98 6.51
CA ILE A 61 15.17 4.48 6.98
C ILE A 61 16.37 5.17 6.32
N PHE A 62 16.19 5.64 5.08
CA PHE A 62 17.22 6.37 4.33
C PHE A 62 17.25 7.87 4.67
N LYS A 63 16.36 8.35 5.56
CA LYS A 63 16.25 9.74 6.02
C LYS A 63 16.47 9.82 7.52
N ASN A 64 17.55 9.21 8.01
CA ASN A 64 17.89 9.13 9.43
C ASN A 64 16.87 8.35 10.30
N GLY A 65 15.96 7.59 9.67
CA GLY A 65 14.96 6.81 10.38
C GLY A 65 13.92 7.66 11.10
N THR A 66 13.53 8.79 10.50
CA THR A 66 12.52 9.71 11.05
C THR A 66 11.10 9.30 10.67
N THR A 67 10.11 9.72 11.47
CA THR A 67 8.68 9.48 11.25
C THR A 67 7.91 10.77 10.98
N CYS A 68 6.84 10.62 10.20
CA CYS A 68 5.82 11.62 9.95
C CYS A 68 4.76 11.70 11.06
N LYS A 69 4.72 10.71 11.97
CA LYS A 69 3.76 10.68 13.08
C LYS A 69 3.95 11.89 13.98
N ASP A 70 2.83 12.46 14.42
CA ASP A 70 2.78 13.61 15.34
C ASP A 70 3.50 14.86 14.81
N THR A 71 3.55 15.04 13.48
CA THR A 71 4.12 16.23 12.82
C THR A 71 3.09 16.99 11.97
N ASP A 72 3.32 18.29 11.77
CA ASP A 72 2.52 19.13 10.87
C ASP A 72 2.73 18.81 9.38
N HIS A 73 3.73 18.00 9.03
CA HIS A 73 4.01 17.58 7.65
C HIS A 73 3.03 16.51 7.14
N GLY A 74 2.15 16.02 8.00
CA GLY A 74 1.17 14.97 7.72
C GLY A 74 1.64 13.60 8.19
N ALA A 75 0.69 12.69 8.43
CA ALA A 75 0.95 11.46 9.19
C ALA A 75 1.58 10.32 8.37
N CYS A 76 1.56 10.38 7.03
CA CYS A 76 1.97 9.27 6.18
C CYS A 76 3.36 9.48 5.58
N CYS A 77 4.17 8.43 5.61
CA CYS A 77 5.49 8.42 4.99
C CYS A 77 5.42 7.76 3.62
N SER A 78 5.62 8.51 2.55
CA SER A 78 5.64 7.98 1.17
C SER A 78 6.85 7.08 0.90
N HIS A 79 6.80 6.30 -0.19
CA HIS A 79 7.94 5.49 -0.64
C HIS A 79 9.20 6.35 -0.90
N GLY A 80 9.00 7.60 -1.35
CA GLY A 80 10.09 8.54 -1.63
C GLY A 80 10.76 9.12 -0.38
N GLY A 81 10.24 8.83 0.82
CA GLY A 81 10.78 9.34 2.08
C GLY A 81 10.34 10.77 2.40
N PHE A 82 9.10 11.11 2.05
CA PHE A 82 8.47 12.40 2.35
C PHE A 82 7.13 12.22 3.06
N CYS A 83 6.84 13.13 3.99
CA CYS A 83 5.60 13.17 4.74
C CYS A 83 4.46 13.84 3.97
N GLY A 84 3.24 13.37 4.23
CA GLY A 84 2.01 13.96 3.71
C GLY A 84 0.77 13.26 4.22
N ASN A 85 -0.42 13.73 3.82
CA ASN A 85 -1.71 13.15 4.20
C ASN A 85 -2.52 12.61 3.01
N GLY A 86 -2.04 12.86 1.78
CA GLY A 86 -2.75 12.51 0.55
C GLY A 86 -2.61 11.03 0.18
N PRO A 87 -3.42 10.54 -0.78
CA PRO A 87 -3.38 9.16 -1.23
C PRO A 87 -1.99 8.77 -1.76
N SER A 88 -1.28 9.69 -2.42
CA SER A 88 0.10 9.48 -2.90
C SER A 88 1.12 9.23 -1.79
N PHE A 89 0.80 9.59 -0.55
CA PHE A 89 1.65 9.42 0.63
C PHE A 89 1.18 8.25 1.50
N CYS A 90 -0.13 8.07 1.62
CA CYS A 90 -0.75 7.13 2.57
C CYS A 90 -1.14 5.78 1.96
N LEU A 91 -1.26 5.67 0.63
CA LEU A 91 -1.69 4.43 -0.03
C LEU A 91 -0.48 3.62 -0.49
N GLU A 92 -0.39 3.34 -1.78
CA GLU A 92 0.62 2.45 -2.34
C GLU A 92 2.04 2.99 -2.08
N GLY A 93 2.92 2.12 -1.57
CA GLY A 93 4.30 2.49 -1.25
C GLY A 93 4.48 3.25 0.07
N CYS A 94 3.43 3.49 0.86
CA CYS A 94 3.58 4.08 2.19
C CYS A 94 4.46 3.20 3.10
N GLN A 95 5.33 3.82 3.90
CA GLN A 95 6.25 3.15 4.82
C GLN A 95 5.64 3.05 6.24
N PRO A 96 5.05 1.91 6.64
CA PRO A 96 4.23 1.81 7.86
C PRO A 96 5.02 1.92 9.17
N LYS A 97 6.34 1.72 9.13
CA LYS A 97 7.22 1.95 10.29
C LYS A 97 7.48 3.43 10.56
N PHE A 98 7.22 4.29 9.59
CA PHE A 98 7.55 5.71 9.63
C PHE A 98 6.32 6.62 9.45
N GLY A 99 5.12 6.06 9.31
CA GLY A 99 3.87 6.82 9.19
C GLY A 99 2.60 5.97 9.27
N ASP A 100 1.44 6.61 9.23
CA ASP A 100 0.11 5.99 9.30
C ASP A 100 -0.45 5.65 7.91
N CYS A 101 -0.07 4.49 7.39
CA CYS A 101 -0.52 4.01 6.09
C CYS A 101 -2.00 3.58 6.07
N GLY A 102 -2.62 3.66 4.91
CA GLY A 102 -4.05 3.33 4.70
C GLY A 102 -5.02 4.41 5.19
N LYS A 103 -4.51 5.48 5.79
CA LYS A 103 -5.28 6.62 6.29
C LYS A 103 -4.96 7.85 5.45
N ALA A 104 -5.36 7.84 4.18
CA ALA A 104 -5.36 9.08 3.41
C ALA A 104 -6.38 10.03 4.06
N ALA A 105 -5.93 11.16 4.59
CA ALA A 105 -6.86 12.16 5.06
C ALA A 105 -7.62 12.64 3.82
N MET A 106 -8.89 12.28 3.72
CA MET A 106 -9.82 12.76 2.68
C MET A 106 -10.11 14.27 2.82
N GLY A 107 -9.30 15.01 3.57
CA GLY A 107 -9.55 16.37 4.04
C GLY A 107 -8.46 17.38 3.67
N SER A 108 -7.70 17.16 2.60
CA SER A 108 -6.87 18.22 2.02
C SER A 108 -7.00 18.23 0.51
N ALA A 109 -8.23 18.41 0.04
CA ALA A 109 -8.37 19.33 -1.07
C ALA A 109 -7.80 20.66 -0.56
N ALA A 110 -6.57 20.98 -0.96
CA ALA A 110 -6.17 22.38 -1.01
C ALA A 110 -7.34 23.12 -1.65
N PRO A 111 -7.80 24.28 -1.14
CA PRO A 111 -8.84 25.01 -1.82
C PRO A 111 -8.34 25.18 -3.25
N ALA A 112 -8.99 24.50 -4.20
CA ALA A 112 -8.89 24.90 -5.59
C ALA A 112 -9.15 26.38 -5.51
N ALA A 113 -8.18 27.20 -5.92
CA ALA A 113 -8.39 28.61 -6.10
C ALA A 113 -9.58 28.72 -7.07
N GLN A 114 -10.79 28.78 -6.51
CA GLN A 114 -12.00 29.11 -7.23
C GLN A 114 -11.86 30.60 -7.42
N LEU A 115 -11.09 30.94 -8.46
CA LEU A 115 -10.97 32.28 -8.97
C LEU A 115 -12.40 32.76 -9.21
N ALA A 116 -12.76 33.79 -8.46
CA ALA A 116 -14.09 34.35 -8.35
C ALA A 116 -14.74 34.58 -9.72
N VAL A 117 -15.89 33.95 -9.95
CA VAL A 117 -16.88 34.48 -10.90
C VAL A 117 -17.65 35.57 -10.15
N LEU A 118 -17.24 36.82 -10.34
CA LEU A 118 -18.02 38.00 -9.99
C LEU A 118 -19.25 38.05 -10.92
N PRO A 119 -20.49 38.02 -10.40
CA PRO A 119 -21.66 38.33 -11.21
C PRO A 119 -21.74 39.85 -11.45
N ILE A 120 -21.83 40.25 -12.74
CA ILE A 120 -22.29 41.58 -13.18
C ILE A 120 -23.65 41.39 -13.83
#